data_AF-A0A1W1W6X8-F1
#
_entry.id   AF-A0A1W1W6X8-F1
#
_cell.length_a   1.000
_cell.length_b   1.000
_cell.length_c   1.000
_cell.angle_alpha   90.00
_cell.angle_beta   90.00
_cell.angle_gamma   90.00
#
_symmetry.space_group_name_H-M   'P 1'
#
loop_
_entity.id
_entity.type
_entity.pdbx_description
1 polymer ?
#
loop_
_entity_poly.entity_id
_entity_poly.type
_entity_poly.pdbx_seq_one_letter_code
_entity_poly.pdbx_strand_id
1 'polypeptide(L)'
;MDPVERRIAAKLLAVDVDPTIPLAQKMNAVVGRFTPEEQVHPLGQWIRQQASRLDWMENVGPFLQTVWDLPRYPWNPMGSDPEAQTYRTAAATVIARLQAEGIQV
;
A
#
# COMPACT_ATOMS: atom_id res chain seq x y z
N MET A 1 -4.33 -6.02 14.40
CA MET A 1 -3.86 -4.78 13.76
C MET A 1 -4.75 -3.66 14.25
N ASP A 2 -4.16 -2.54 14.67
CA ASP A 2 -4.91 -1.35 15.07
C ASP A 2 -5.75 -0.81 13.88
N PRO A 3 -6.95 -0.24 14.09
CA PRO A 3 -7.79 0.26 13.00
C PRO A 3 -7.13 1.35 12.14
N VAL A 4 -6.33 2.24 12.74
CA VAL A 4 -5.60 3.29 12.01
C VAL A 4 -4.49 2.67 11.17
N GLU A 5 -3.71 1.74 11.75
CA GLU A 5 -2.69 0.99 11.03
C GLU A 5 -3.28 0.23 9.83
N ARG A 6 -4.46 -0.36 10.01
CA ARG A 6 -5.18 -1.07 8.95
C ARG A 6 -5.58 -0.14 7.81
N ARG A 7 -6.05 1.08 8.10
CA ARG A 7 -6.37 2.09 7.07
C ARG A 7 -5.13 2.61 6.36
N ILE A 8 -4.01 2.76 7.07
CA ILE A 8 -2.72 3.15 6.47
C ILE A 8 -2.24 2.05 5.52
N ALA A 9 -2.26 0.80 5.96
CA ALA A 9 -1.89 -0.35 5.13
C ALA A 9 -2.80 -0.52 3.90
N ALA A 10 -4.08 -0.16 4.03
CA ALA A 10 -5.05 -0.16 2.93
C ALA A 10 -4.67 0.86 1.86
N LYS A 11 -4.29 2.09 2.26
CA LYS A 11 -3.83 3.14 1.34
C LYS A 11 -2.52 2.80 0.65
N LEU A 12 -1.58 2.16 1.37
CA LEU A 12 -0.34 1.63 0.78
C LEU A 12 -0.66 0.63 -0.34
N LEU A 13 -1.55 -0.31 -0.09
CA LEU A 13 -1.97 -1.30 -1.08
C LEU A 13 -2.67 -0.66 -2.29
N ALA A 14 -3.56 0.30 -2.04
CA ALA A 14 -4.29 0.99 -3.11
C ALA A 14 -3.36 1.79 -4.03
N VAL A 15 -2.36 2.49 -3.47
CA VAL A 15 -1.32 3.17 -4.26
C VAL A 15 -0.44 2.16 -4.99
N ASP A 16 -0.18 1.00 -4.40
CA ASP A 16 0.73 0.03 -4.98
C ASP A 16 0.26 -0.50 -6.34
N VAL A 17 -1.04 -0.77 -6.45
CA VAL A 17 -1.66 -1.31 -7.67
C VAL A 17 -2.28 -0.24 -8.56
N ASP A 18 -2.08 1.04 -8.26
CA ASP A 18 -2.55 2.15 -9.08
C ASP A 18 -1.59 2.37 -10.28
N PRO A 19 -2.01 2.04 -11.52
CA PRO A 19 -1.16 2.21 -12.71
C PRO A 19 -0.82 3.67 -13.00
N THR A 20 -1.58 4.61 -12.44
CA THR A 20 -1.46 6.04 -12.77
C THR A 20 -0.41 6.73 -11.91
N ILE A 21 0.10 6.08 -10.86
CA ILE A 21 1.06 6.65 -9.92
C ILE A 21 2.47 6.10 -10.20
N PRO A 22 3.40 6.93 -10.69
CA PRO A 22 4.78 6.53 -10.88
C PRO A 22 5.42 6.09 -9.56
N LEU A 23 6.33 5.11 -9.61
CA LEU A 23 7.03 4.56 -8.44
C LEU A 23 7.60 5.67 -7.52
N ALA A 24 8.27 6.66 -8.11
CA ALA A 24 8.86 7.79 -7.38
C ALA A 24 7.85 8.70 -6.66
N GLN A 25 6.57 8.62 -7.00
CA GLN A 25 5.49 9.42 -6.40
C GLN A 25 4.63 8.64 -5.41
N LYS A 26 4.78 7.30 -5.34
CA LYS A 26 3.91 6.45 -4.52
C LYS A 26 3.91 6.86 -3.04
N MET A 27 5.08 7.10 -2.43
CA MET A 27 5.14 7.54 -1.02
C MET A 27 4.42 8.87 -0.78
N ASN A 28 4.60 9.84 -1.67
CA ASN A 28 3.91 11.13 -1.57
C ASN A 28 2.39 10.98 -1.77
N ALA A 29 1.97 10.10 -2.67
CA ALA A 29 0.56 9.80 -2.89
C ALA A 29 -0.10 9.16 -1.65
N VAL A 30 0.58 8.23 -0.98
CA VAL A 30 0.10 7.64 0.29
C VAL A 30 -0.06 8.71 1.36
N VAL A 31 0.99 9.51 1.59
CA VAL A 31 0.98 10.56 2.62
C VAL A 31 -0.11 11.59 2.34
N GLY A 32 -0.30 11.96 1.06
CA GLY A 32 -1.36 12.88 0.63
C GLY A 32 -2.79 12.36 0.88
N ARG A 33 -2.96 11.05 1.10
CA ARG A 33 -4.25 10.42 1.40
C ARG A 33 -4.51 10.27 2.91
N PHE A 34 -3.56 10.58 3.79
CA PHE A 34 -3.75 10.40 5.23
C PHE A 34 -4.79 11.36 5.81
N THR A 35 -5.72 10.81 6.57
CA THR A 35 -6.68 11.58 7.38
C THR A 35 -5.97 12.30 8.54
N PRO A 36 -6.58 13.32 9.19
CA PRO A 36 -5.98 13.98 10.35
C PRO A 36 -5.59 13.01 11.48
N GLU A 37 -6.42 11.97 11.71
CA GLU A 37 -6.14 10.92 12.69
C GLU A 37 -4.90 10.09 12.30
N GLU A 38 -4.79 9.69 11.03
CA GLU A 38 -3.65 8.93 10.53
C GLU A 38 -2.36 9.74 10.56
N GLN A 39 -2.45 11.06 10.33
CA GLN A 39 -1.30 11.96 10.37
C GLN A 39 -0.68 12.11 11.76
N VAL A 40 -1.48 11.97 12.83
CA VAL A 40 -1.00 12.08 14.22
C VAL A 40 -0.69 10.72 14.85
N HIS A 41 -1.13 9.62 14.25
CA HIS A 41 -0.82 8.27 14.70
C HIS A 41 0.70 7.99 14.59
N PRO A 42 1.33 7.25 15.55
CA PRO A 42 2.77 6.99 15.53
C PRO A 42 3.28 6.40 14.20
N LEU A 43 2.55 5.43 13.62
CA LEU A 43 2.90 4.87 12.32
C LEU A 43 2.83 5.91 11.19
N GLY A 44 1.77 6.73 11.15
CA GLY A 44 1.62 7.74 10.12
C GLY A 44 2.65 8.86 10.23
N GLN A 45 3.00 9.27 11.46
CA GLN A 45 4.11 10.20 11.70
C GLN A 45 5.44 9.62 11.21
N TRP A 46 5.71 8.35 11.52
CA TRP A 46 6.93 7.69 11.07
C TRP A 46 7.01 7.59 9.55
N ILE A 47 5.93 7.16 8.88
CA ILE A 47 5.88 7.09 7.41
C ILE A 47 6.12 8.47 6.79
N ARG A 48 5.51 9.53 7.33
CA ARG A 48 5.72 10.90 6.85
C ARG A 48 7.17 11.37 6.99
N GLN A 49 7.82 11.03 8.09
CA GLN A 49 9.22 11.39 8.34
C GLN A 49 10.20 10.59 7.47
N GLN A 50 9.87 9.33 7.18
CA GLN A 50 10.73 8.43 6.40
C GLN A 50 10.35 8.36 4.91
N ALA A 51 9.33 9.10 4.45
CA ALA A 51 8.80 8.99 3.09
C ALA A 51 9.86 9.17 1.98
N SER A 52 10.88 9.99 2.23
CA SER A 52 12.00 10.21 1.29
C SER A 52 13.12 9.17 1.38
N ARG A 53 13.06 8.26 2.36
CA ARG A 53 14.07 7.24 2.65
C ARG A 53 13.57 5.81 2.44
N LEU A 54 12.25 5.63 2.41
CA LEU A 54 11.63 4.33 2.15
C LEU A 54 11.69 4.03 0.66
N ASP A 55 12.37 2.94 0.32
CA ASP A 55 12.26 2.37 -1.01
C ASP A 55 10.98 1.54 -1.09
N TRP A 56 10.16 1.82 -2.10
CA TRP A 56 8.87 1.18 -2.22
C TRP A 56 9.00 -0.33 -2.50
N MET A 57 9.97 -0.73 -3.31
CA MET A 57 10.15 -2.13 -3.68
C MET A 57 10.83 -2.94 -2.57
N GLU A 58 11.78 -2.34 -1.86
CA GLU A 58 12.52 -3.03 -0.79
C GLU A 58 11.80 -3.01 0.55
N ASN A 59 10.97 -1.99 0.82
CA ASN A 59 10.32 -1.83 2.12
C ASN A 59 8.81 -2.04 2.04
N VAL A 60 8.11 -1.33 1.15
CA VAL A 60 6.64 -1.33 1.12
C VAL A 60 6.08 -2.61 0.51
N GLY A 61 6.64 -3.09 -0.60
CA GLY A 61 6.19 -4.33 -1.25
C GLY A 61 6.22 -5.56 -0.33
N PRO A 62 7.36 -5.88 0.32
CA PRO A 62 7.46 -6.99 1.28
C PRO A 62 6.55 -6.82 2.51
N PHE A 63 6.37 -5.57 2.97
CA PHE A 63 5.40 -5.27 4.02
C PHE A 63 3.97 -5.63 3.61
N LEU A 64 3.55 -5.25 2.38
CA LEU A 64 2.21 -5.56 1.87
C LEU A 64 1.97 -7.07 1.73
N GLN A 65 2.98 -7.83 1.30
CA GLN A 65 2.91 -9.30 1.29
C GLN A 65 2.56 -9.86 2.66
N THR A 66 3.31 -9.43 3.68
CA THR A 66 3.16 -9.94 5.04
C THR A 66 1.83 -9.51 5.66
N VAL A 67 1.44 -8.25 5.46
CA VAL A 67 0.26 -7.66 6.08
C VAL A 67 -1.05 -8.19 5.51
N TRP A 68 -1.08 -8.39 4.18
CA TRP A 68 -2.30 -8.76 3.47
C TRP A 68 -2.31 -10.22 3.00
N ASP A 69 -1.29 -11.00 3.35
CA ASP A 69 -1.09 -12.38 2.90
C ASP A 69 -1.13 -12.49 1.37
N LEU A 70 -0.42 -11.57 0.70
CA LEU A 70 -0.36 -11.52 -0.76
C LEU A 70 0.69 -12.51 -1.29
N PRO A 71 0.53 -12.97 -2.55
CA PRO A 71 1.61 -13.63 -3.27
C PRO A 71 2.89 -12.80 -3.28
N ARG A 72 4.00 -13.45 -3.64
CA ARG A 72 5.31 -12.80 -3.76
C ARG A 72 5.19 -11.48 -4.52
N TYR A 73 5.76 -10.42 -3.95
CA TYR A 73 5.78 -9.11 -4.58
C TYR A 73 6.71 -9.17 -5.80
N PRO A 74 6.17 -8.90 -7.00
CA PRO A 74 6.95 -8.98 -8.23
C PRO A 74 7.94 -7.82 -8.32
N TRP A 75 9.00 -8.00 -9.10
CA TRP A 75 9.93 -6.91 -9.42
C TRP A 75 9.23 -5.73 -10.10
N ASN A 76 8.19 -5.99 -10.90
CA ASN A 76 7.33 -4.97 -11.46
C ASN A 76 5.84 -5.32 -11.24
N PRO A 77 5.18 -4.75 -10.22
CA PRO A 77 3.77 -5.00 -9.93
C PRO A 77 2.83 -4.63 -11.06
N MET A 78 3.26 -3.78 -11.99
CA MET A 78 2.51 -3.36 -13.17
C MET A 78 2.96 -4.09 -14.44
N GLY A 79 3.84 -5.09 -14.30
CA GLY A 79 4.31 -5.93 -15.39
C GLY A 79 3.20 -6.77 -16.02
N SER A 80 3.43 -7.23 -17.25
CA SER A 80 2.56 -8.16 -17.95
C SER A 80 2.84 -9.62 -17.61
N ASP A 81 3.88 -9.91 -16.81
CA ASP A 81 4.24 -11.26 -16.43
C ASP A 81 3.20 -11.92 -15.49
N PRO A 82 3.14 -13.26 -15.44
CA PRO A 82 2.16 -13.98 -14.63
C PRO A 82 2.26 -13.68 -13.12
N GLU A 83 3.46 -13.40 -12.60
CA GLU A 83 3.65 -13.09 -11.17
C GLU A 83 2.99 -11.75 -10.83
N ALA A 84 3.22 -10.73 -11.66
CA ALA A 84 2.58 -9.43 -11.53
C ALA A 84 1.06 -9.49 -11.68
N GLN A 85 0.53 -10.29 -12.62
CA GLN A 85 -0.92 -10.49 -12.74
C GLN A 85 -1.52 -11.18 -11.51
N THR A 86 -0.84 -12.20 -10.99
CA THR A 86 -1.28 -12.95 -9.79
C THR A 86 -1.31 -12.03 -8.58
N TYR A 87 -0.25 -11.25 -8.37
CA TYR A 87 -0.16 -10.27 -7.30
C TYR A 87 -1.28 -9.22 -7.38
N ARG A 88 -1.49 -8.59 -8.56
CA ARG A 88 -2.54 -7.57 -8.74
C ARG A 88 -3.94 -8.13 -8.49
N THR A 89 -4.20 -9.37 -8.89
CA THR A 89 -5.51 -10.02 -8.68
C THR A 89 -5.77 -10.26 -7.19
N ALA A 90 -4.76 -10.73 -6.45
CA ALA A 90 -4.84 -10.89 -5.00
C ALA A 90 -5.03 -9.54 -4.29
N ALA A 91 -4.26 -8.53 -4.67
CA ALA A 91 -4.37 -7.18 -4.13
C ALA A 91 -5.75 -6.56 -4.38
N ALA A 92 -6.30 -6.71 -5.59
CA ALA A 92 -7.65 -6.24 -5.93
C ALA A 92 -8.74 -6.92 -5.08
N THR A 93 -8.57 -8.23 -4.78
CA THR A 93 -9.47 -8.97 -3.89
C THR A 93 -9.45 -8.40 -2.47
N VAL A 94 -8.26 -8.10 -1.95
CA VAL A 94 -8.10 -7.47 -0.63
C VAL A 94 -8.73 -6.08 -0.61
N ILE A 95 -8.48 -5.25 -1.63
CA ILE A 95 -9.07 -3.90 -1.74
C ILE A 95 -10.60 -3.97 -1.74
N ALA A 96 -11.19 -4.85 -2.55
CA ALA A 96 -12.64 -5.03 -2.61
C ALA A 96 -13.23 -5.43 -1.25
N ARG A 97 -12.56 -6.34 -0.52
CA ARG A 97 -12.95 -6.71 0.84
C ARG A 97 -12.90 -5.52 1.79
N LEU A 98 -11.81 -4.75 1.77
CA LEU A 98 -11.66 -3.57 2.63
C LEU A 98 -12.75 -2.52 2.37
N GLN A 99 -13.08 -2.28 1.09
CA GLN A 99 -14.16 -1.37 0.72
C GLN A 99 -15.52 -1.87 1.22
N ALA A 100 -15.80 -3.18 1.14
CA ALA A 100 -17.03 -3.77 1.68
C ALA A 100 -17.14 -3.64 3.21
N GLU A 101 -16.00 -3.57 3.90
CA GLU A 101 -15.92 -3.30 5.34
C GLU A 101 -15.99 -1.80 5.69
N GLY A 102 -16.15 -0.91 4.71
CA GLY A 102 -16.20 0.54 4.90
C GLY A 102 -14.83 1.19 5.14
N ILE A 103 -13.73 0.47 4.85
CA ILE A 103 -12.38 1.02 4.96
C ILE A 103 -12.08 1.85 3.72
N GLN A 104 -11.73 3.12 3.95
CA GLN A 104 -11.28 4.02 2.89
C GLN A 104 -9.85 3.64 2.45
N VAL A 105 -9.76 3.16 1.21
CA VAL A 105 -8.53 2.81 0.48
C VAL A 105 -7.99 3.99 -0.32
#